data_AF-A0A971YP88-F1
#
_entry.id   AF-A0A971YP88-F1
#
_cell.length_a   1.000
_cell.length_b   1.000
_cell.length_c   1.000
_cell.angle_alpha   90.00
_cell.angle_beta   90.00
_cell.angle_gamma   90.00
#
_symmetry.space_group_name_H-M   'P 1'
#
loop_
_entity.id
_entity.type
_entity.pdbx_description
1 polymer ?
#
loop_
_entity_poly.entity_id
_entity_poly.type
_entity_poly.pdbx_seq_one_letter_code
_entity_poly.pdbx_strand_id
1 'polypeptide(L)'
;MDILSNLVTGFGQALLPVNIFFALAGGVMGVIVGALPGLGSIAGVALLLPLTFKLNPTSAIIMLAGIYYGNMFGGSISAILIN
;
A
#
# COMPACT_ATOMS: atom_id res chain seq x y z
N MET A 1 4.80 28.02 13.63
CA MET A 1 3.96 27.97 12.41
C MET A 1 4.46 26.92 11.41
N ASP A 2 5.61 26.32 11.68
CA ASP A 2 6.33 25.44 10.74
C ASP A 2 5.71 24.03 10.63
N ILE A 3 5.08 23.55 11.70
CA ILE A 3 4.37 22.26 11.71
C ILE A 3 3.22 22.25 10.68
N LEU A 4 2.42 23.32 10.66
CA LEU A 4 1.31 23.46 9.70
C LEU A 4 1.83 23.53 8.27
N SER A 5 2.94 24.23 8.02
CA SER A 5 3.60 24.30 6.71
C SER A 5 4.09 22.93 6.23
N ASN A 6 4.71 22.15 7.12
CA ASN A 6 5.16 20.79 6.83
C ASN A 6 4.00 19.85 6.50
N LEU A 7 2.88 19.97 7.24
CA LEU A 7 1.69 19.17 7.00
C LEU A 7 1.07 19.46 5.62
N VAL A 8 0.91 20.75 5.29
CA VAL A 8 0.41 21.20 3.98
C VAL A 8 1.30 20.69 2.85
N THR A 9 2.62 20.77 3.03
CA THR A 9 3.60 20.24 2.05
C THR A 9 3.44 18.73 1.87
N GLY A 10 3.27 17.98 2.97
CA GLY A 10 3.06 16.53 2.93
C GLY A 10 1.79 16.13 2.18
N PHE A 11 0.66 16.81 2.45
CA PHE A 11 -0.57 16.60 1.69
C PHE A 11 -0.42 16.97 0.22
N GLY A 12 0.30 18.05 -0.08
CA GLY A 12 0.63 18.45 -1.45
C GLY A 12 1.36 17.34 -2.21
N GLN A 13 2.33 16.67 -1.58
CA GLN A 13 3.02 15.52 -2.17
C GLN A 13 2.07 14.31 -2.33
N ALA A 14 1.27 13.98 -1.32
CA ALA A 14 0.36 12.84 -1.37
C ALA A 14 -0.69 12.96 -2.48
N LEU A 15 -1.17 14.18 -2.76
CA LEU A 15 -2.17 14.48 -3.79
C LEU A 15 -1.60 14.57 -5.20
N LEU A 16 -0.29 14.42 -5.40
CA LEU A 16 0.29 14.36 -6.74
C LEU A 16 -0.26 13.15 -7.49
N PRO A 17 -0.65 13.29 -8.78
CA PRO A 17 -1.21 12.19 -9.56
C PRO A 17 -0.35 10.93 -9.59
N VAL A 18 0.98 11.10 -9.62
CA VAL A 18 1.94 9.99 -9.59
C VAL A 18 1.86 9.19 -8.29
N ASN A 19 1.68 9.85 -7.15
CA ASN A 19 1.61 9.20 -5.85
C ASN A 19 0.26 8.54 -5.63
N ILE A 20 -0.82 9.16 -6.12
CA ILE A 20 -2.15 8.54 -6.16
C ILE A 20 -2.11 7.26 -7.02
N PHE A 21 -1.46 7.30 -8.18
CA PHE A 21 -1.30 6.12 -9.03
C PHE A 21 -0.55 5.00 -8.30
N PHE A 22 0.55 5.31 -7.62
CA PHE A 22 1.29 4.31 -6.82
C PHE A 22 0.48 3.78 -5.63
N ALA A 23 -0.34 4.61 -4.97
CA ALA A 23 -1.25 4.16 -3.92
C ALA A 23 -2.30 3.18 -4.47
N LEU A 24 -2.90 3.49 -5.62
CA LEU A 24 -3.88 2.65 -6.30
C LEU A 24 -3.25 1.33 -6.77
N ALA A 25 -2.09 1.40 -7.44
CA ALA A 25 -1.35 0.22 -7.88
C ALA A 25 -0.98 -0.68 -6.69
N GLY A 26 -0.45 -0.08 -5.62
CA GLY A 26 -0.16 -0.78 -4.38
C GLY A 26 -1.40 -1.45 -3.78
N GLY A 27 -2.53 -0.74 -3.72
CA GLY A 27 -3.81 -1.26 -3.25
C GLY A 27 -4.28 -2.47 -4.05
N VAL A 28 -4.30 -2.37 -5.38
CA VAL A 28 -4.71 -3.48 -6.27
C VAL A 28 -3.81 -4.69 -6.09
N MET A 29 -2.49 -4.51 -6.08
CA MET A 29 -1.55 -5.61 -5.84
C MET A 29 -1.72 -6.22 -4.44
N GLY A 30 -1.96 -5.38 -3.43
CA GLY A 30 -2.26 -5.81 -2.07
C GLY A 30 -3.50 -6.70 -2.01
N VAL A 31 -4.59 -6.31 -2.66
CA VAL A 31 -5.83 -7.11 -2.70
C VAL A 31 -5.58 -8.47 -3.37
N ILE A 32 -4.88 -8.48 -4.51
CA ILE A 32 -4.59 -9.72 -5.25
C ILE A 32 -3.76 -10.68 -4.39
N VAL A 33 -2.69 -10.18 -3.76
CA VAL A 33 -1.81 -11.02 -2.93
C VAL A 33 -2.50 -11.43 -1.63
N GLY A 34 -3.27 -10.54 -1.00
CA GLY A 34 -4.01 -10.85 0.23
C GLY A 34 -5.13 -11.86 0.02
N ALA A 35 -5.72 -11.91 -1.18
CA ALA A 35 -6.74 -12.90 -1.52
C ALA A 35 -6.16 -14.32 -1.66
N LEU A 36 -4.83 -14.49 -1.71
CA LEU A 36 -4.22 -15.81 -1.80
C LEU A 36 -4.39 -16.58 -0.47
N PRO A 37 -4.96 -17.79 -0.51
CA PRO A 37 -5.21 -18.57 0.69
C PRO A 37 -3.92 -19.07 1.33
N GLY A 38 -3.89 -19.12 2.66
CA GLY A 38 -2.73 -19.59 3.42
C GLY A 38 -1.59 -18.58 3.54
N LEU A 39 -1.68 -17.41 2.87
CA LEU A 39 -0.73 -16.32 3.04
C LEU A 39 -1.24 -15.36 4.12
N GLY A 40 -0.49 -15.21 5.22
CA GLY A 40 -0.82 -14.19 6.23
C GLY A 40 -0.65 -12.78 5.66
N SER A 41 -1.44 -11.81 6.16
CA SER A 41 -1.42 -10.42 5.68
C SER A 41 -0.01 -9.81 5.72
N ILE A 42 0.75 -10.02 6.79
CA ILE A 42 2.13 -9.52 6.92
C ILE A 42 3.07 -10.16 5.88
N ALA A 43 2.90 -11.46 5.60
CA ALA A 43 3.74 -12.18 4.63
C ALA A 43 3.51 -11.67 3.20
N GLY A 44 2.26 -11.36 2.83
CA GLY A 44 1.95 -10.79 1.52
C GLY A 44 2.53 -9.38 1.32
N VAL A 45 2.57 -8.55 2.38
CA VAL A 45 3.23 -7.23 2.32
C VAL A 45 4.74 -7.37 2.14
N ALA A 46 5.37 -8.29 2.88
CA ALA A 46 6.80 -8.57 2.76
C ALA A 46 7.19 -9.06 1.36
N LEU A 47 6.31 -9.85 0.71
CA LEU A 47 6.52 -10.34 -0.65
C LEU A 47 6.52 -9.22 -1.70
N LEU A 48 5.74 -8.15 -1.47
CA LEU A 48 5.64 -7.01 -2.39
C LEU A 48 6.64 -5.88 -2.07
N LEU A 49 7.30 -5.91 -0.91
CA LEU A 49 8.31 -4.93 -0.49
C LEU A 49 9.43 -4.67 -1.53
N PRO A 50 9.98 -5.68 -2.25
CA PRO A 50 11.03 -5.43 -3.24
C PRO A 50 10.62 -4.50 -4.39
N LEU A 51 9.32 -4.40 -4.67
CA LEU A 51 8.80 -3.54 -5.74
C LEU A 51 9.00 -2.06 -5.43
N THR A 52 9.13 -1.69 -4.16
CA THR A 52 9.28 -0.29 -3.75
C THR A 52 10.74 0.17 -3.66
N PHE A 53 11.72 -0.74 -3.77
CA PHE A 53 13.15 -0.40 -3.63
C PHE A 53 13.71 0.50 -4.74
N LYS A 54 13.08 0.49 -5.92
CA LYS A 54 13.49 1.33 -7.06
C LYS A 54 12.75 2.67 -7.13
N LEU A 55 11.80 2.91 -6.22
CA LEU A 55 10.98 4.11 -6.21
C LEU A 55 11.61 5.20 -5.34
N ASN A 56 11.22 6.45 -5.58
CA ASN A 56 11.52 7.54 -4.67
C ASN A 56 10.93 7.22 -3.27
N PRO A 57 11.62 7.54 -2.16
CA PRO A 57 11.16 7.25 -0.80
C PRO A 57 9.70 7.66 -0.52
N THR A 58 9.25 8.81 -1.03
CA THR A 58 7.86 9.27 -0.83
C THR A 58 6.86 8.36 -1.52
N SER A 59 7.08 8.07 -2.80
CA SER A 59 6.21 7.17 -3.58
C SER A 59 6.26 5.73 -3.08
N ALA A 60 7.43 5.28 -2.63
CA ALA A 60 7.64 3.96 -2.04
C ALA A 60 6.79 3.75 -0.78
N ILE A 61 6.81 4.71 0.15
CA ILE A 61 6.00 4.66 1.38
C ILE A 61 4.51 4.69 1.06
N ILE A 62 4.08 5.53 0.11
CA ILE A 62 2.69 5.62 -0.32
C ILE A 62 2.20 4.32 -0.95
N MET A 63 3.02 3.70 -1.81
CA MET A 63 2.72 2.40 -2.40
C MET A 63 2.64 1.29 -1.34
N LEU A 64 3.59 1.26 -0.38
CA LEU A 64 3.57 0.31 0.73
C LEU A 64 2.33 0.44 1.60
N ALA A 65 1.89 1.67 1.88
CA ALA A 65 0.65 1.91 2.59
C ALA A 65 -0.55 1.34 1.81
N GLY A 66 -0.61 1.58 0.49
CA GLY A 66 -1.61 0.98 -0.39
C GLY A 66 -1.60 -0.56 -0.34
N ILE A 67 -0.42 -1.17 -0.47
CA ILE A 67 -0.24 -2.63 -0.36
C ILE A 67 -0.76 -3.17 0.97
N TYR A 68 -0.42 -2.52 2.08
CA TYR A 68 -0.83 -2.95 3.41
C TYR A 68 -2.37 -2.97 3.55
N TYR A 69 -3.04 -1.86 3.22
CA TYR A 69 -4.50 -1.79 3.31
C TYR A 69 -5.19 -2.74 2.32
N GLY A 70 -4.68 -2.82 1.08
CA GLY A 70 -5.19 -3.74 0.07
C GLY A 70 -5.08 -5.20 0.53
N ASN A 71 -3.97 -5.58 1.14
CA ASN A 71 -3.73 -6.93 1.64
C ASN A 71 -4.60 -7.27 2.85
N MET A 72 -4.80 -6.34 3.80
CA MET A 72 -5.75 -6.53 4.89
C MET A 72 -7.17 -6.77 4.39
N PHE A 73 -7.60 -6.02 3.37
CA PHE A 73 -8.90 -6.26 2.74
C PHE A 73 -8.93 -7.60 1.98
N GLY A 74 -7.93 -7.89 1.14
CA GLY A 74 -7.84 -9.13 0.37
C GLY A 74 -7.85 -10.38 1.25
N GLY A 75 -7.18 -10.34 2.40
CA GLY A 75 -7.16 -11.44 3.37
C GLY A 75 -8.55 -11.81 3.92
N SER A 76 -9.50 -10.87 3.91
CA SER A 76 -10.89 -11.19 4.28
C SER A 76 -11.58 -12.09 3.25
N ILE A 77 -11.20 -12.01 1.96
CA ILE A 77 -11.79 -12.81 0.89
C ILE A 77 -11.44 -14.30 1.08
N SER A 78 -10.17 -14.60 1.32
CA SER A 78 -9.72 -15.97 1.57
C SER A 78 -10.30 -16.51 2.89
N ALA A 79 -10.39 -15.67 3.92
CA ALA A 79 -11.01 -16.05 5.20
C ALA A 79 -12.50 -16.37 5.05
N ILE A 80 -13.27 -15.63 4.26
CA ILE A 80 -14.70 -15.90 4.05
C ILE A 80 -14.93 -17.18 3.25
N LEU A 81 -14.09 -17.46 2.25
CA LEU A 81 -14.30 -18.59 1.33
C LEU A 81 -13.81 -19.93 1.88
N ILE A 82 -12.84 -19.93 2.82
CA ILE A 82 -12.10 -21.14 3.20
C ILE A 82 -12.21 -21.47 4.70
N ASN A 83 -12.65 -20.53 5.54
CA ASN A 83 -12.99 -20.80 6.94
C ASN A 83 -14.43 -21.30 7.06
#